data_AF-A0A7X8QMQ9-F1
#
_entry.id   AF-A0A7X8QMQ9-F1
#
_cell.length_a   1.000
_cell.length_b   1.000
_cell.length_c   1.000
_cell.angle_alpha   90.00
_cell.angle_beta   90.00
_cell.angle_gamma   90.00
#
_symmetry.space_group_name_H-M   'P 1'
#
loop_
_entity.id
_entity.type
_entity.pdbx_description
1 polymer ?
#
loop_
_entity_poly.entity_id
_entity_poly.type
_entity_poly.pdbx_seq_one_letter_code
_entity_poly.pdbx_strand_id
1 'polypeptide(L)'
;MWDMTLEIFFVILMMGIGTLFVLLGIWFYRKKEVPMEVSNIIQIEKQLDAKTQEAKEMVGDLNDFASYLMKEIENKHKELILLYQLIDEKEKQVYQRTVKETKEKHLSQEQKQVLEMYKEGKTIDEIARELQLGKGEVQLMIGLFQMR
;
A
#
# COMPACT_ATOMS: atom_id res chain seq x y z
N MET A 1 47.44 -86.86 -30.48
CA MET A 1 46.04 -86.41 -30.28
C MET A 1 45.95 -85.19 -29.37
N TRP A 2 46.80 -85.08 -28.33
CA TRP A 2 46.88 -83.90 -27.45
C TRP A 2 47.39 -82.61 -28.11
N ASP A 3 48.16 -82.71 -29.18
CA ASP A 3 48.71 -81.53 -29.88
C ASP A 3 47.60 -80.72 -30.59
N MET A 4 46.72 -81.40 -31.33
CA MET A 4 45.58 -80.78 -32.02
C MET A 4 44.60 -80.08 -31.06
N THR A 5 44.42 -80.58 -29.83
CA THR A 5 43.53 -79.95 -28.85
C THR A 5 44.08 -78.62 -28.33
N LEU A 6 45.41 -78.49 -28.28
CA LEU A 6 46.09 -77.28 -27.77
C LEU A 6 46.10 -76.17 -28.83
N GLU A 7 46.28 -76.55 -30.10
CA GLU A 7 46.13 -75.62 -31.24
C GLU A 7 44.70 -75.08 -31.35
N ILE A 8 43.67 -75.93 -31.22
CA ILE A 8 42.26 -75.50 -31.25
C ILE A 8 41.96 -74.52 -30.12
N PHE A 9 42.50 -74.76 -28.90
CA PHE A 9 42.34 -73.84 -27.77
C PHE A 9 42.95 -72.45 -28.07
N PHE A 10 44.13 -72.41 -28.68
CA PHE A 10 44.79 -71.15 -29.03
C PHE A 10 44.01 -70.35 -30.08
N VAL A 11 43.40 -71.02 -31.05
CA VAL A 11 42.56 -70.38 -32.08
C VAL A 11 41.30 -69.75 -31.46
N ILE A 12 40.66 -70.44 -30.52
CA ILE A 12 39.46 -69.92 -29.83
C ILE A 12 39.81 -68.70 -28.98
N LEU A 13 40.96 -68.72 -28.31
CA LEU A 13 41.44 -67.60 -27.49
C LEU A 13 41.73 -66.34 -28.34
N MET A 14 42.34 -66.53 -29.51
CA MET A 14 42.58 -65.45 -30.47
C MET A 14 41.28 -64.86 -31.03
N MET A 15 40.28 -65.69 -31.32
CA MET A 15 38.94 -65.19 -31.70
C MET A 15 38.27 -64.41 -30.56
N GLY A 16 38.36 -64.90 -29.32
CA GLY A 16 37.80 -64.21 -28.16
C GLY A 16 38.40 -62.81 -27.96
N ILE A 17 39.73 -62.68 -28.06
CA ILE A 17 40.42 -61.39 -27.97
C ILE A 17 39.99 -60.46 -29.11
N GLY A 18 39.89 -60.97 -30.34
CA GLY A 18 39.41 -60.21 -31.50
C GLY A 18 38.01 -59.61 -31.27
N THR A 19 37.07 -60.40 -30.73
CA THR A 19 35.73 -59.90 -30.40
C THR A 19 35.74 -58.83 -29.31
N LEU A 20 36.63 -58.95 -28.32
CA LEU A 20 36.79 -57.96 -27.26
C LEU A 20 37.29 -56.62 -27.81
N PHE A 21 38.23 -56.65 -28.75
CA PHE A 21 38.73 -55.45 -29.44
C PHE A 21 37.67 -54.80 -30.32
N VAL A 22 36.81 -55.58 -30.98
CA VAL A 22 35.68 -55.05 -31.74
C VAL A 22 34.67 -54.38 -30.82
N LEU A 23 34.35 -55.00 -29.67
CA LEU A 23 33.44 -54.39 -28.68
C LEU A 23 34.01 -53.12 -28.06
N LEU A 24 35.31 -53.11 -27.73
CA LEU A 24 36.02 -51.91 -27.27
C LEU A 24 36.06 -50.83 -28.35
N GLY A 25 36.28 -51.22 -29.60
CA GLY A 25 36.23 -50.34 -30.76
C GLY A 25 34.85 -49.70 -30.92
N ILE A 26 33.77 -50.47 -30.85
CA ILE A 26 32.38 -49.97 -30.89
C ILE A 26 32.09 -49.05 -29.70
N TRP A 27 32.53 -49.42 -28.49
CA TRP A 27 32.36 -48.60 -27.29
C TRP A 27 33.12 -47.27 -27.40
N PHE A 28 34.34 -47.30 -27.93
CA PHE A 28 35.17 -46.11 -28.17
C PHE A 28 34.61 -45.24 -29.29
N TYR A 29 34.10 -45.86 -30.37
CA TYR A 29 33.45 -45.17 -31.48
C TYR A 29 32.18 -44.46 -30.99
N ARG A 30 31.35 -45.12 -30.18
CA ARG A 30 30.19 -44.49 -29.50
C ARG A 30 30.60 -43.36 -28.55
N LYS A 31 31.70 -43.50 -27.83
CA LYS A 31 32.20 -42.44 -26.92
C LYS A 31 32.66 -41.19 -27.67
N LYS A 32 33.09 -41.33 -28.92
CA LYS A 32 33.53 -40.22 -29.79
C LYS A 32 32.36 -39.46 -30.44
N GLU A 33 31.16 -40.07 -30.45
CA GLU A 33 29.93 -39.53 -31.07
C GLU A 33 28.97 -38.84 -30.07
N VAL A 34 29.36 -38.58 -28.83
CA VAL A 34 28.68 -37.51 -28.07
C VAL A 34 29.37 -36.21 -28.52
N PRO A 35 28.84 -35.49 -29.54
CA PRO A 35 29.49 -34.29 -30.00
C PRO A 35 29.57 -33.33 -28.82
N MET A 36 30.69 -32.61 -28.74
CA MET A 36 30.93 -31.52 -27.77
C MET A 36 29.72 -30.56 -27.66
N GLU A 37 28.92 -30.48 -28.73
CA GLU A 37 27.66 -29.75 -28.86
C GLU A 37 26.52 -30.24 -27.95
N VAL A 38 26.31 -31.55 -27.76
CA VAL A 38 25.24 -32.09 -26.89
C VAL A 38 25.52 -31.75 -25.42
N SER A 39 26.78 -31.75 -25.00
CA SER A 39 27.16 -31.29 -23.66
C SER A 39 26.84 -29.82 -23.43
N ASN A 40 27.05 -28.97 -24.44
CA ASN A 40 26.73 -27.54 -24.35
C ASN A 40 25.22 -27.31 -24.29
N ILE A 41 24.43 -28.08 -25.05
CA ILE A 41 22.95 -28.03 -25.02
C ILE A 41 22.43 -28.40 -23.62
N ILE A 42 22.95 -29.47 -23.02
CA ILE A 42 22.59 -29.91 -21.66
C ILE A 42 22.94 -28.83 -20.62
N GLN A 43 24.08 -28.14 -20.78
CA GLN A 43 24.46 -27.03 -19.90
C GLN A 43 23.54 -25.82 -20.05
N ILE A 44 23.15 -25.47 -21.29
CA ILE A 44 22.21 -24.39 -21.57
C ILE A 44 20.84 -24.70 -20.95
N GLU A 45 20.35 -25.93 -21.10
CA GLU A 45 19.09 -26.38 -20.48
C GLU A 45 19.15 -26.26 -18.96
N LYS A 46 20.22 -26.74 -18.32
CA LYS A 46 20.43 -26.60 -16.88
C LYS A 46 20.51 -25.15 -16.41
N GLN A 47 21.17 -24.28 -17.18
CA GLN A 47 21.24 -22.85 -16.89
C GLN A 47 19.88 -22.16 -17.07
N LEU A 48 19.12 -22.59 -18.07
CA LEU A 48 17.77 -22.09 -18.32
C LEU A 48 16.84 -22.49 -17.17
N ASP A 49 16.90 -23.74 -16.71
CA ASP A 49 16.15 -24.21 -15.55
C ASP A 49 16.53 -23.42 -14.29
N ALA A 50 17.83 -23.23 -14.02
CA ALA A 50 18.29 -22.41 -12.90
C ALA A 50 17.75 -20.97 -12.98
N LYS A 51 17.84 -20.32 -14.14
CA LYS A 51 17.29 -18.98 -14.35
C LYS A 51 15.77 -18.92 -14.22
N THR A 52 15.05 -19.96 -14.64
CA THR A 52 13.59 -20.02 -14.47
C THR A 52 13.20 -20.24 -13.00
N GLN A 53 14.00 -21.00 -12.24
CA GLN A 53 13.82 -21.14 -10.80
C GLN A 53 14.07 -19.81 -10.09
N GLU A 54 15.18 -19.12 -10.40
CA GLU A 54 15.46 -17.78 -9.89
C GLU A 54 14.31 -16.81 -10.22
N ALA A 55 13.77 -16.85 -11.44
CA ALA A 55 12.64 -16.02 -11.82
C ALA A 55 11.36 -16.36 -11.03
N LYS A 56 11.11 -17.64 -10.73
CA LYS A 56 9.99 -18.05 -9.89
C LYS A 56 10.16 -17.58 -8.45
N GLU A 57 11.37 -17.69 -7.90
CA GLU A 57 11.70 -17.17 -6.56
C GLU A 57 11.49 -15.66 -6.50
N MET A 58 11.99 -14.92 -7.51
CA MET A 58 11.78 -13.48 -7.63
C MET A 58 10.29 -13.10 -7.71
N VAL A 59 9.47 -13.86 -8.44
CA VAL A 59 8.01 -13.65 -8.49
C VAL A 59 7.37 -13.92 -7.12
N GLY A 60 7.88 -14.89 -6.36
CA GLY A 60 7.49 -15.12 -4.97
C GLY A 60 7.80 -13.93 -4.08
N ASP A 61 9.04 -13.44 -4.11
CA ASP A 61 9.46 -12.26 -3.36
C ASP A 61 8.64 -11.01 -3.73
N LEU A 62 8.36 -10.83 -5.02
CA LEU A 62 7.48 -9.76 -5.51
C LEU A 62 6.06 -9.89 -4.99
N ASN A 63 5.52 -11.11 -4.92
CA ASN A 63 4.19 -11.35 -4.37
C ASN A 63 4.13 -11.04 -2.87
N ASP A 64 5.15 -11.42 -2.11
CA ASP A 64 5.24 -11.12 -0.68
C ASP A 64 5.37 -9.62 -0.42
N PHE A 65 6.18 -8.93 -1.23
CA PHE A 65 6.29 -7.48 -1.19
C PHE A 65 4.97 -6.79 -1.58
N ALA A 66 4.28 -7.27 -2.61
CA ALA A 66 2.98 -6.76 -3.02
C ALA A 66 1.94 -6.93 -1.90
N SER A 67 1.94 -8.09 -1.23
CA SER A 67 1.06 -8.36 -0.08
C SER A 67 1.35 -7.41 1.09
N TYR A 68 2.63 -7.12 1.36
CA TYR A 68 3.02 -6.13 2.35
C TYR A 68 2.54 -4.72 1.99
N LEU A 69 2.77 -4.26 0.76
CA LEU A 69 2.30 -2.95 0.30
C LEU A 69 0.78 -2.85 0.36
N MET A 70 0.06 -3.90 -0.02
CA MET A 70 -1.40 -3.92 0.04
C MET A 70 -1.91 -3.71 1.47
N LYS A 71 -1.29 -4.39 2.44
CA LYS A 71 -1.60 -4.23 3.87
C LYS A 71 -1.32 -2.82 4.37
N GLU A 72 -0.17 -2.24 3.99
CA GLU A 72 0.18 -0.88 4.38
C GLU A 72 -0.78 0.16 3.77
N ILE A 73 -1.15 0.00 2.49
CA ILE A 73 -2.14 0.83 1.80
C ILE A 73 -3.51 0.73 2.50
N GLU A 74 -3.94 -0.47 2.87
CA GLU A 74 -5.20 -0.67 3.59
C GLU A 74 -5.20 0.04 4.95
N ASN A 75 -4.10 -0.06 5.70
CA ASN A 75 -3.95 0.64 6.98
C ASN A 75 -3.98 2.16 6.79
N LYS A 76 -3.22 2.69 5.83
CA LYS A 76 -3.20 4.13 5.50
C LYS A 76 -4.57 4.62 5.06
N HIS A 77 -5.31 3.81 4.30
CA HIS A 77 -6.67 4.13 3.88
C HIS A 77 -7.64 4.20 5.06
N LYS A 78 -7.53 3.28 6.04
CA LYS A 78 -8.30 3.33 7.28
C LYS A 78 -7.99 4.57 8.11
N GLU A 79 -6.71 4.91 8.27
CA GLU A 79 -6.27 6.14 8.96
C GLU A 79 -6.85 7.39 8.27
N LEU A 80 -6.84 7.42 6.94
CA LEU A 80 -7.37 8.52 6.16
C LEU A 80 -8.90 8.66 6.32
N ILE A 81 -9.65 7.56 6.26
CA ILE A 81 -11.10 7.56 6.52
C ILE A 81 -11.40 8.10 7.92
N LEU A 82 -10.64 7.65 8.93
CA LEU A 82 -10.79 8.13 10.29
C LEU A 82 -10.55 9.63 10.38
N LEU A 83 -9.50 10.14 9.72
CA LEU A 83 -9.22 11.58 9.69
C LEU A 83 -10.38 12.37 9.04
N TYR A 84 -10.93 11.88 7.93
CA TYR A 84 -12.10 12.51 7.30
C TYR A 84 -13.32 12.54 8.24
N GLN A 85 -13.58 11.45 8.96
CA GLN A 85 -14.66 11.38 9.95
C GLN A 85 -14.44 12.38 11.10
N LEU A 86 -13.21 12.48 11.61
CA LEU A 86 -12.86 13.45 12.66
C LEU A 86 -13.02 14.89 12.18
N ILE A 87 -12.65 15.20 10.94
CA ILE A 87 -12.82 16.55 10.36
C ILE A 87 -14.30 16.89 10.21
N ASP A 88 -15.12 16.00 9.65
CA ASP A 88 -16.57 16.19 9.53
C ASP A 88 -17.24 16.40 10.91
N GLU A 89 -16.82 15.61 11.91
CA GLU A 89 -17.30 15.78 13.27
C GLU A 89 -16.89 17.14 13.86
N LYS A 90 -15.63 17.56 13.66
CA LYS A 90 -15.14 18.86 14.11
C LYS A 90 -15.85 20.02 13.42
N GLU A 91 -16.12 19.92 12.12
CA GLU A 91 -16.89 20.92 11.37
C GLU A 91 -18.30 21.07 11.95
N LYS A 92 -18.99 19.95 12.23
CA LYS A 92 -20.29 19.95 12.90
C LYS A 92 -20.24 20.55 14.29
N GLN A 93 -19.22 20.22 15.09
CA GLN A 93 -19.04 20.79 16.43
C GLN A 93 -18.79 22.30 16.38
N VAL A 94 -17.98 22.78 15.44
CA VAL A 94 -17.73 24.21 15.22
C VAL A 94 -19.02 24.90 14.80
N TYR A 95 -19.75 24.37 13.82
CA TYR A 95 -21.05 24.91 13.41
C TYR A 95 -22.04 24.99 14.57
N GLN A 96 -22.16 23.93 15.39
CA GLN A 96 -23.04 23.93 16.55
C GLN A 96 -22.60 24.94 17.63
N ARG A 97 -21.30 25.13 17.86
CA ARG A 97 -20.78 26.16 18.77
C ARG A 97 -21.07 27.56 18.25
N THR A 98 -20.76 27.85 16.99
CA THR A 98 -21.00 29.16 16.39
C THR A 98 -22.48 29.49 16.32
N VAL A 99 -23.36 28.51 16.02
CA VAL A 99 -24.82 28.73 16.01
C VAL A 99 -25.37 28.90 17.43
N LYS A 100 -24.88 28.15 18.43
CA LYS A 100 -25.27 28.35 19.83
C LYS A 100 -24.78 29.70 20.37
N GLU A 101 -23.53 30.08 20.10
CA GLU A 101 -22.96 31.38 20.49
C GLU A 101 -23.62 32.57 19.76
N THR A 102 -24.15 32.36 18.55
CA THR A 102 -24.88 33.39 17.79
C THR A 102 -26.36 33.48 18.17
N LYS A 103 -26.99 32.38 18.63
CA LYS A 103 -28.37 32.37 19.16
C LYS A 103 -28.46 32.72 20.65
N GLU A 104 -27.38 32.59 21.40
CA GLU A 104 -27.26 33.04 22.80
C GLU A 104 -26.15 34.08 22.98
N LYS A 105 -26.11 35.13 22.14
CA LYS A 105 -25.70 36.42 22.68
C LYS A 105 -26.83 36.86 23.60
N HIS A 106 -26.74 36.47 24.88
CA HIS A 106 -27.56 37.06 25.94
C HIS A 106 -27.43 38.58 25.81
N LEU A 107 -28.43 39.24 25.22
CA LEU A 107 -28.59 40.67 25.49
C LEU A 107 -28.66 40.76 27.01
N SER A 108 -27.80 41.58 27.61
CA SER A 108 -27.93 41.88 29.04
C SER A 108 -29.35 42.40 29.29
N GLN A 109 -29.84 42.26 30.52
CA GLN A 109 -31.18 42.78 30.87
C GLN A 109 -31.28 44.28 30.50
N GLU A 110 -30.19 45.03 30.70
CA GLU A 110 -30.06 46.44 30.30
C GLU A 110 -30.21 46.64 28.79
N GLN A 111 -29.53 45.84 27.96
CA GLN A 111 -29.66 45.92 26.49
C GLN A 111 -31.07 45.58 26.01
N LYS A 112 -31.77 44.65 26.66
CA LYS A 112 -33.18 44.34 26.36
C LYS A 112 -34.09 45.51 26.69
N GLN A 113 -33.92 46.09 27.88
CA GLN A 113 -34.70 47.25 28.34
C GLN A 113 -34.50 48.47 27.46
N VAL A 114 -33.25 48.78 27.07
CA VAL A 114 -32.94 49.85 26.11
C VAL A 114 -33.67 49.63 24.79
N LEU A 115 -33.67 48.41 24.27
CA LEU A 115 -34.30 48.08 23.00
C LEU A 115 -35.84 48.13 23.06
N GLU A 116 -36.45 47.68 24.16
CA GLU A 116 -37.90 47.75 24.38
C GLU A 116 -38.37 49.20 24.45
N MET A 117 -37.73 50.04 25.28
CA MET A 117 -38.05 51.46 25.38
C MET A 117 -37.87 52.22 24.07
N TYR A 118 -36.83 51.87 23.30
CA TYR A 118 -36.62 52.46 21.98
C TYR A 118 -37.71 52.05 20.98
N LYS A 119 -38.18 50.80 21.02
CA LYS A 119 -39.31 50.32 20.19
C LYS A 119 -40.64 50.95 20.57
N GLU A 120 -40.81 51.30 21.84
CA GLU A 120 -41.95 52.10 22.33
C GLU A 120 -41.91 53.57 21.88
N GLY A 121 -40.82 53.99 21.22
CA GLY A 121 -40.66 55.33 20.67
C GLY A 121 -40.02 56.34 21.63
N LYS A 122 -39.48 55.89 22.77
CA LYS A 122 -38.74 56.77 23.69
C LYS A 122 -37.45 57.26 23.05
N THR A 123 -37.09 58.51 23.31
CA THR A 123 -35.86 59.13 22.81
C THR A 123 -34.62 58.62 23.56
N ILE A 124 -33.44 58.69 22.93
CA ILE A 124 -32.16 58.31 23.54
C ILE A 124 -31.95 59.02 24.89
N ASP A 125 -32.37 60.28 24.98
CA ASP A 125 -32.26 61.11 26.18
C ASP A 125 -33.20 60.69 27.32
N GLU A 126 -34.37 60.15 26.99
CA GLU A 126 -35.31 59.59 27.98
C GLU A 126 -34.79 58.25 28.50
N ILE A 127 -34.34 57.36 27.61
CA ILE A 127 -33.78 56.05 27.97
C ILE A 127 -32.53 56.20 28.82
N ALA A 128 -31.61 57.10 28.45
CA ALA A 128 -30.39 57.39 29.21
C ALA A 128 -30.69 57.88 30.63
N ARG A 129 -31.72 58.71 30.80
CA ARG A 129 -32.13 59.22 32.12
C ARG A 129 -32.83 58.15 32.95
N GLU A 130 -33.71 57.36 32.34
CA GLU A 130 -34.53 56.35 33.02
C GLU A 130 -33.69 55.15 33.49
N LEU A 131 -32.70 54.73 32.69
CA LEU A 131 -31.81 53.61 32.99
C LEU A 131 -30.46 54.03 33.61
N GLN A 132 -30.25 55.33 33.84
CA GLN A 132 -28.98 55.90 34.33
C GLN A 132 -27.76 55.53 33.46
N LEU A 133 -27.96 55.43 32.14
CA LEU A 133 -26.93 55.10 31.16
C LEU A 133 -26.38 56.35 30.47
N GLY A 134 -25.16 56.27 29.93
CA GLY A 134 -24.63 57.35 29.10
C GLY A 134 -25.34 57.45 27.74
N LYS A 135 -25.57 58.66 27.21
CA LYS A 135 -26.19 58.84 25.87
C LYS A 135 -25.44 58.08 24.76
N GLY A 136 -24.10 58.10 24.81
CA GLY A 136 -23.26 57.36 23.86
C GLY A 136 -23.34 55.83 24.03
N GLU A 137 -23.60 55.36 25.24
CA GLU A 137 -23.78 53.93 25.55
C GLU A 137 -25.10 53.41 24.99
N VAL A 138 -26.19 54.16 25.19
CA VAL A 138 -27.51 53.86 24.62
C VAL A 138 -27.46 53.85 23.09
N GLN A 139 -26.81 54.85 22.48
CA GLN A 139 -26.66 54.94 21.02
C GLN A 139 -25.83 53.78 20.45
N LEU A 140 -24.78 53.34 21.15
CA LEU A 140 -23.99 52.18 20.76
C LEU A 140 -24.82 50.89 20.81
N MET A 141 -25.60 50.67 21.88
CA MET A 141 -26.46 49.49 22.03
C MET A 141 -27.53 49.42 20.92
N ILE A 142 -28.18 50.55 20.59
CA ILE A 142 -29.18 50.62 19.51
C ILE A 142 -28.50 50.40 18.15
N GLY A 143 -27.36 51.05 17.88
CA GLY A 143 -26.65 50.94 16.61
C GLY A 143 -26.16 49.51 16.32
N LEU A 144 -25.66 48.81 17.33
CA LEU A 144 -25.26 47.39 17.23
C LEU A 144 -26.44 46.47 16.89
N PHE A 145 -27.66 46.83 17.28
CA PHE A 145 -28.87 46.06 16.96
C PHE A 145 -29.42 46.39 15.57
N GLN A 146 -29.34 47.65 15.13
CA GLN A 146 -29.84 48.10 13.82
C GLN A 146 -28.93 47.70 12.64
N MET A 147 -27.63 47.48 12.88
CA MET A 147 -26.66 47.06 11.84
C MET A 147 -26.70 45.56 11.51
N ARG A 148 -27.54 44.77 12.19
CA ARG A 148 -27.69 43.32 12.00
C ARG A 148 -28.95 43.03 11.20
#